data_AF-A0A7V5LJ19-F1
#
_entry.id   AF-A0A7V5LJ19-F1
#
_cell.length_a   1.000
_cell.length_b   1.000
_cell.length_c   1.000
_cell.angle_alpha   90.00
_cell.angle_beta   90.00
_cell.angle_gamma   90.00
#
_symmetry.space_group_name_H-M   'P 1'
#
loop_
_entity.id
_entity.type
_entity.pdbx_description
1 polymer ?
#
loop_
_entity_poly.entity_id
_entity_poly.type
_entity_poly.pdbx_seq_one_letter_code
_entity_poly.pdbx_strand_id
1 'polypeptide(L)' 'MLTPGRSFKPRLCSAGQVTCVYHGWKFNLEDGSFAGNPKLKLKTYSVKEKTGAVFIHFESFS' A
#
# COMPACT_ATOMS: atom_id res chain seq x y z
N MET A 1 -5.05 7.64 13.36
CA MET A 1 -3.66 7.48 13.85
C MET A 1 -3.15 6.13 13.33
N LEU A 2 -2.20 6.12 12.39
CA LEU A 2 -1.57 4.89 11.91
C LEU A 2 -0.39 4.60 12.84
N THR A 3 -0.40 3.48 13.56
CA THR A 3 0.69 3.12 14.48
C THR A 3 1.87 2.54 13.68
N PRO A 4 3.10 3.04 13.83
CA PRO A 4 4.26 2.46 13.17
C PRO A 4 4.51 1.01 13.64
N GLY A 5 4.89 0.12 12.72
CA GLY A 5 5.47 -1.18 13.08
C GLY A 5 4.59 -2.43 12.94
N ARG A 6 3.38 -2.36 12.35
CA ARG A 6 2.58 -3.57 12.09
C ARG A 6 2.60 -3.99 10.62
N SER A 7 3.01 -5.24 10.38
CA SER A 7 3.02 -5.90 9.07
C SER A 7 1.59 -6.17 8.59
N PHE A 8 1.30 -5.73 7.37
CA PHE A 8 0.04 -5.98 6.67
C PHE A 8 -0.03 -7.45 6.24
N LYS A 9 -1.03 -8.23 6.74
CA LYS A 9 -1.21 -9.63 6.36
C LYS A 9 -2.12 -9.72 5.11
N PRO A 10 -1.77 -10.52 4.07
CA PRO A 10 -2.13 -10.21 2.68
C PRO A 10 -3.46 -10.77 2.17
N ARG A 11 -4.41 -11.16 3.04
CA ARG A 11 -5.59 -11.93 2.59
C ARG A 11 -6.77 -11.08 2.05
N LEU A 12 -6.57 -9.79 1.75
CA LEU A 12 -7.63 -8.87 1.34
C LEU A 12 -7.23 -7.91 0.19
N CYS A 13 -6.34 -8.34 -0.70
CA CYS A 13 -6.13 -7.64 -1.97
C CYS A 13 -7.12 -8.16 -3.02
N SER A 14 -8.00 -7.30 -3.52
CA SER A 14 -8.97 -7.63 -4.57
C SER A 14 -9.24 -6.40 -5.42
N ALA A 15 -9.34 -6.59 -6.75
CA ALA A 15 -9.67 -5.55 -7.72
C ALA A 15 -8.84 -4.25 -7.59
N GLY A 16 -7.51 -4.39 -7.47
CA GLY A 16 -6.61 -3.23 -7.34
C GLY A 16 -6.66 -2.52 -5.99
N GLN A 17 -7.34 -3.09 -5.00
CA GLN A 17 -7.47 -2.50 -3.68
C GLN A 17 -7.01 -3.45 -2.58
N VAL A 18 -6.49 -2.87 -1.50
CA VAL A 18 -6.06 -3.57 -0.31
C VAL A 18 -6.91 -3.16 0.88
N THR A 19 -7.48 -4.12 1.61
CA THR A 19 -8.34 -3.85 2.77
C THR A 19 -7.61 -4.06 4.08
N CYS A 20 -7.54 -3.03 4.92
CA CYS A 20 -7.01 -3.08 6.27
C CYS A 20 -7.87 -3.98 7.16
N VAL A 21 -7.24 -5.02 7.72
CA VAL A 21 -7.89 -6.00 8.61
C VAL A 21 -8.43 -5.42 9.92
N TYR A 22 -7.98 -4.24 10.32
CA TYR A 22 -8.36 -3.64 11.60
C TYR A 22 -9.69 -2.88 11.53
N HIS A 23 -9.87 -2.08 10.47
CA HIS A 23 -10.98 -1.12 10.39
C HIS A 23 -11.73 -1.21 9.06
N GLY A 24 -11.39 -2.19 8.21
CA GLY A 24 -12.03 -2.38 6.90
C GLY A 24 -11.70 -1.31 5.86
N TRP A 25 -10.73 -0.43 6.12
CA TRP A 25 -10.36 0.63 5.20
C TRP A 25 -9.74 0.09 3.93
N LYS A 26 -10.17 0.60 2.78
CA LYS A 26 -9.70 0.17 1.46
C LYS A 26 -8.77 1.21 0.86
N PHE A 27 -7.62 0.78 0.37
CA PHE A 27 -6.65 1.65 -0.29
C PHE A 27 -6.40 1.17 -1.71
N ASN A 28 -6.26 2.10 -2.66
CA ASN A 28 -5.89 1.79 -4.04
C ASN A 28 -4.39 1.41 -4.11
N LEU A 29 -4.07 0.32 -4.80
CA LEU A 29 -2.69 -0.14 -4.98
C LEU A 29 -1.87 0.75 -5.92
N GLU A 30 -2.51 1.47 -6.84
CA GLU A 30 -1.83 2.33 -7.82
C GLU A 30 -1.26 3.60 -7.17
N ASP A 31 -2.05 4.26 -6.32
CA ASP A 31 -1.71 5.59 -5.80
C ASP A 31 -1.80 5.70 -4.25
N GLY A 32 -2.17 4.62 -3.57
CA GLY A 32 -2.28 4.56 -2.12
C GLY A 32 -3.49 5.30 -1.55
N SER A 33 -4.41 5.81 -2.37
CA SER A 33 -5.55 6.60 -1.90
C SER A 33 -6.53 5.77 -1.06
N PHE A 34 -7.00 6.35 0.04
CA PHE A 34 -8.07 5.79 0.86
C PHE A 34 -9.44 6.01 0.20
N ALA A 35 -10.21 4.94 0.01
CA ALA A 35 -11.52 4.99 -0.65
C ALA A 35 -12.54 5.92 0.05
N GLY A 36 -12.47 6.08 1.37
CA GLY A 36 -13.38 6.97 2.12
C GLY A 36 -12.96 8.44 2.12
N ASN A 37 -11.69 8.74 1.86
CA ASN A 37 -11.18 10.11 1.75
C ASN A 37 -9.87 10.11 0.94
N PRO A 38 -9.92 10.47 -0.36
CA PRO A 38 -8.75 10.44 -1.24
C PRO A 38 -7.59 11.36 -0.83
N LYS A 39 -7.82 12.31 0.08
CA LYS A 39 -6.77 13.16 0.65
C LYS A 39 -5.85 12.40 1.60
N LEU A 40 -6.32 11.30 2.17
CA LEU A 40 -5.51 10.39 2.98
C LEU A 40 -4.91 9.32 2.06
N LYS A 41 -3.58 9.31 1.96
CA LYS A 41 -2.85 8.37 1.12
C LYS A 41 -1.79 7.61 1.91
N LEU A 42 -1.60 6.34 1.56
CA LEU A 42 -0.42 5.58 1.95
C LEU A 42 0.75 5.91 1.02
N LYS A 43 1.97 5.78 1.53
CA LYS A 43 3.17 5.85 0.70
C LYS A 43 3.19 4.65 -0.26
N THR A 44 3.33 4.94 -1.55
CA THR A 44 3.54 3.94 -2.60
C THR A 44 5.01 3.91 -3.00
N TYR A 45 5.41 2.83 -3.66
CA TYR A 45 6.77 2.64 -4.16
C TYR A 45 6.69 2.21 -5.62
N SER A 46 7.49 2.82 -6.48
CA SER A 46 7.62 2.38 -7.86
C SER A 46 8.20 0.97 -7.89
N VAL A 47 7.53 0.08 -8.61
CA VAL A 47 7.91 -1.34 -8.72
C VAL A 47 8.46 -1.60 -10.12
N LYS A 48 9.54 -2.38 -10.20
CA LYS A 48 10.09 -2.86 -11.47
C LYS A 48 10.37 -4.36 -11.40
N GLU A 49 9.92 -5.10 -12.41
CA GLU A 49 10.29 -6.50 -12.58
C GLU A 49 11.57 -6.61 -13.43
N LYS A 50 12.52 -7.43 -12.98
CA LYS A 50 13.75 -7.75 -13.72
C LYS A 50 14.17 -9.17 -13.40
N THR A 51 14.42 -9.98 -14.43
CA THR A 51 14.93 -11.37 -14.29
C THR A 51 14.11 -12.22 -13.31
N GLY A 52 12.77 -12.12 -13.35
CA GLY A 52 11.87 -12.86 -12.47
C GLY A 52 11.84 -12.40 -11.00
N ALA A 53 12.51 -11.29 -10.68
CA ALA A 53 12.48 -10.66 -9.36
C ALA A 53 11.79 -9.30 -9.41
N VAL A 54 11.11 -8.97 -8.32
CA VAL A 54 10.37 -7.72 -8.14
C VAL A 54 11.20 -6.78 -7.25
N PHE A 55 11.50 -5.59 -7.76
CA PHE A 55 12.28 -4.56 -7.08
C PHE A 55 11.41 -3.35 -6.78
N ILE A 56 11.65 -2.71 -5.64
CA ILE A 56 11.05 -1.42 -5.30
C ILE A 56 12.10 -0.32 -5.40
N HIS A 57 11.72 0.86 -5.88
CA HIS A 57 12.55 2.04 -5.79
C HIS A 57 12.38 2.65 -4.40
N PHE A 58 13.42 2.57 -3.58
CA PHE A 58 13.40 3.13 -2.24
C PHE A 58 14.06 4.51 -2.25
N GLU A 59 13.26 5.56 -2.22
CA GLU A 59 13.77 6.89 -1.89
C GLU A 59 13.73 7.07 -0.37
N SER A 60 14.93 7.16 0.20
CA SER A 60 15.16 7.54 1.59
C SER A 60 14.81 9.03 1.72
N PHE A 61 13.71 9.33 2.40
CA PHE A 61 13.43 10.70 2.81
C PHE A 61 14.25 10.96 4.08
N SER A 62 15.21 11.88 3.97
CA SER A 62 15.92 12.50 5.10
C SER A 62 14.98 13.37 5.93
#